data_AF-A0A7X3RHC5-F1
#
_entry.id   AF-A0A7X3RHC5-F1
#
_cell.length_a   1.000
_cell.length_b   1.000
_cell.length_c   1.000
_cell.angle_alpha   90.00
_cell.angle_beta   90.00
_cell.angle_gamma   90.00
#
_symmetry.space_group_name_H-M   'P 1'
#
loop_
_entity.id
_entity.type
_entity.pdbx_description
1 polymer ?
#
loop_
_entity_poly.entity_id
_entity_poly.type
_entity_poly.pdbx_seq_one_letter_code
_entity_poly.pdbx_strand_id
1 'polypeptide(L)' 'MGHVRTRDFETFESNPYNPIFTTSDDPEAFDCDSVLTGQLLDIDGTYVMLYAGKKGEEWQTGLATIQEN' A
#
# COMPACT_ATOMS: atom_id res chain seq x y z
N MET A 1 3.28 -4.57 1.58
CA MET A 1 1.83 -4.92 1.53
C MET A 1 1.53 -5.74 0.29
N GLY A 2 0.57 -6.67 0.41
CA GLY A 2 0.11 -7.53 -0.69
C GLY A 2 -1.37 -7.35 -0.96
N HIS A 3 -1.82 -7.91 -2.08
CA HIS A 3 -3.21 -7.92 -2.52
C HIS A 3 -3.74 -9.34 -2.63
N VAL A 4 -5.02 -9.52 -2.31
CA VAL A 4 -5.76 -10.77 -2.48
C VAL A 4 -7.03 -10.50 -3.26
N ARG A 5 -7.52 -11.50 -3.99
CA ARG A 5 -8.84 -11.46 -4.66
C ARG A 5 -9.76 -12.48 -4.00
N THR A 6 -11.03 -12.13 -3.89
CA THR A 6 -12.09 -13.05 -3.47
C THR A 6 -13.34 -12.77 -4.30
N ARG A 7 -14.20 -13.77 -4.44
CA ARG A 7 -15.54 -13.64 -5.03
C ARG A 7 -16.65 -13.85 -4.00
N ASP A 8 -16.32 -14.47 -2.87
CA ASP A 8 -17.26 -15.00 -1.89
C ASP A 8 -17.00 -14.52 -0.45
N PHE A 9 -15.89 -13.82 -0.20
CA PHE A 9 -15.40 -13.43 1.12
C PHE A 9 -15.07 -14.60 2.06
N GLU A 10 -14.95 -15.82 1.53
CA GLU A 10 -14.54 -17.02 2.26
C GLU A 10 -13.19 -17.52 1.76
N THR A 11 -13.02 -17.59 0.44
CA THR A 11 -11.79 -18.04 -0.21
C THR A 11 -11.03 -16.84 -0.77
N PHE A 12 -9.72 -16.79 -0.51
CA PHE A 12 -8.86 -15.69 -0.92
C PHE A 12 -7.69 -16.22 -1.75
N GLU A 13 -7.54 -15.66 -2.94
CA GLU A 13 -6.44 -15.94 -3.87
C GLU A 13 -5.38 -14.84 -3.74
N SER A 14 -4.16 -15.22 -3.35
CA SER A 14 -3.04 -14.28 -3.28
C SER A 14 -2.60 -13.86 -4.69
N ASN A 15 -2.34 -12.57 -4.87
CA ASN A 15 -1.68 -12.08 -6.08
C ASN A 15 -0.24 -12.66 -6.13
N PRO A 16 0.16 -13.35 -7.22
CA PRO A 16 1.50 -13.94 -7.33
C PRO A 16 2.63 -12.91 -7.32
N TYR A 17 2.33 -11.64 -7.58
CA TYR A 17 3.29 -10.53 -7.54
C TYR A 17 3.39 -9.86 -6.17
N ASN A 18 2.82 -10.45 -5.12
CA ASN A 18 2.99 -9.92 -3.77
C ASN A 18 4.45 -10.01 -3.31
N PRO A 19 4.98 -9.00 -2.59
CA PRO A 19 4.33 -7.73 -2.25
C PRO A 19 4.23 -6.78 -3.45
N ILE A 20 3.09 -6.09 -3.58
CA ILE A 20 2.86 -5.10 -4.66
C ILE A 20 3.15 -3.66 -4.24
N PHE A 21 3.44 -3.45 -2.96
CA PHE A 21 3.86 -2.17 -2.40
C PHE A 21 4.87 -2.44 -1.29
N THR A 22 6.07 -1.93 -1.44
CA THR A 22 7.21 -2.19 -0.54
C THR A 22 7.60 -0.94 0.22
N THR A 23 8.46 -1.10 1.21
CA THR A 23 9.11 0.03 1.90
C THR A 23 9.99 0.80 0.91
N SER A 24 10.28 2.06 1.25
CA SER A 24 11.29 2.85 0.53
C SER A 24 12.68 2.24 0.69
N ASP A 25 13.49 2.30 -0.38
CA ASP A 25 14.91 1.94 -0.34
C ASP A 25 15.78 3.05 0.27
N ASP A 26 15.23 4.25 0.44
CA ASP A 26 15.89 5.36 1.14
C ASP A 26 15.78 5.15 2.66
N PRO A 27 16.89 4.89 3.38
CA PRO A 27 16.88 4.68 4.82
C PRO A 27 16.46 5.91 5.62
N GLU A 28 16.45 7.10 4.98
CA GLU A 28 15.97 8.31 5.62
C GLU A 28 14.47 8.56 5.46
N ALA A 29 13.81 7.83 4.56
CA ALA A 29 12.37 7.95 4.33
C ALA A 29 11.55 7.48 5.54
N PHE A 30 10.39 8.09 5.73
CA PHE A 30 9.51 7.80 6.87
C PHE A 30 8.88 6.39 6.84
N ASP A 31 8.98 5.70 5.71
CA ASP A 31 8.37 4.39 5.44
C ASP A 31 9.42 3.33 5.07
N CYS A 32 10.68 3.53 5.49
CA CYS A 32 11.78 2.62 5.21
C CYS A 32 11.72 1.30 5.98
N ASP A 33 11.14 1.28 7.19
CA ASP A 33 11.14 0.07 8.03
C ASP A 33 9.89 -0.80 7.82
N SER A 34 8.74 -0.18 7.55
CA SER A 34 7.49 -0.90 7.33
C SER A 34 6.44 -0.06 6.61
N VAL A 35 5.57 -0.74 5.87
CA VAL A 35 4.38 -0.16 5.23
C VAL A 35 3.16 -1.03 5.50
N LEU A 36 2.07 -0.44 6.00
CA LEU A 36 0.85 -1.13 6.40
C LEU A 36 -0.42 -0.34 6.03
N THR A 37 -1.56 -1.01 6.16
CA THR A 37 -2.92 -0.42 6.15
C THR A 37 -3.21 0.50 4.97
N GLY A 38 -3.07 0.00 3.73
CA GLY A 38 -3.47 0.73 2.53
C GLY A 38 -5.00 0.88 2.42
N GLN A 39 -5.48 2.12 2.28
CA GLN A 39 -6.84 2.44 1.89
C GLN A 39 -6.82 3.03 0.48
N LEU A 40 -7.44 2.33 -0.47
CA LEU A 40 -7.48 2.73 -1.88
C LEU A 40 -8.80 3.44 -2.19
N LEU A 41 -8.70 4.59 -2.84
CA LEU A 41 -9.81 5.45 -3.26
C LEU A 41 -9.65 5.73 -4.76
N ASP A 42 -10.74 5.78 -5.50
CA ASP A 42 -10.78 6.32 -6.87
C ASP A 42 -11.36 7.74 -6.80
N ILE A 43 -10.58 8.73 -7.24
CA ILE A 43 -10.94 10.14 -7.25
C ILE A 43 -10.63 10.70 -8.64
N ASP A 44 -11.69 10.99 -9.41
CA ASP A 44 -11.61 11.62 -10.73
C ASP A 44 -10.58 10.95 -11.68
N GLY A 45 -10.57 9.61 -11.74
CA GLY A 45 -9.66 8.84 -12.60
C GLY A 45 -8.23 8.76 -12.06
N THR A 46 -8.04 9.04 -10.77
CA THR A 46 -6.78 8.81 -10.05
C THR A 46 -7.05 7.87 -8.88
N TYR A 47 -6.33 6.74 -8.87
CA TYR A 47 -6.27 5.90 -7.69
C TYR A 47 -5.33 6.53 -6.67
N VAL A 48 -5.88 6.79 -5.49
CA VAL A 48 -5.22 7.39 -4.34
C VAL A 48 -5.15 6.35 -3.24
N MET A 49 -3.96 6.05 -2.75
CA MET A 49 -3.76 5.18 -1.59
C MET A 49 -3.22 5.97 -0.40
N LEU A 50 -3.99 6.00 0.70
CA LEU A 50 -3.49 6.39 2.01
C LEU A 50 -2.89 5.16 2.69
N TYR A 51 -1.70 5.28 3.26
CA TYR A 51 -1.02 4.16 3.94
C TYR A 51 -0.28 4.62 5.19
N ALA A 52 0.10 3.68 6.05
CA ALA A 52 0.94 3.94 7.22
C ALA A 52 2.39 3.52 6.92
N GLY A 53 3.32 4.46 7.06
CA GLY A 53 4.77 4.26 6.95
C GLY A 53 5.44 4.31 8.32
N LYS A 54 6.47 3.48 8.51
CA LYS A 54 7.26 3.40 9.74
C LYS A 54 8.74 3.72 9.51
N LYS A 55 9.32 4.50 10.43
CA LYS A 55 10.76 4.67 10.65
C LYS A 55 11.04 4.69 12.16
N GLY A 56 11.88 3.79 12.65
CA GLY A 56 12.16 3.65 14.09
C GLY A 56 10.90 3.34 14.89
N GLU A 57 10.54 4.21 15.84
CA GLU A 57 9.29 4.08 16.62
C GLU A 57 8.17 5.00 16.08
N GLU A 58 8.43 5.74 15.01
CA GLU A 58 7.50 6.73 14.46
C GLU A 58 6.63 6.12 13.34
N TRP A 59 5.37 6.53 13.33
CA TRP A 59 4.41 6.22 12.27
C TRP A 59 3.91 7.52 11.64
N GLN A 60 3.86 7.55 10.31
CA GLN A 60 3.35 8.67 9.55
C GLN A 60 2.42 8.18 8.43
N THR A 61 1.48 9.04 8.03
CA THR A 61 0.57 8.76 6.91
C THR A 61 1.21 9.16 5.59
N GLY A 62 1.32 8.22 4.68
CA GLY A 62 1.77 8.44 3.30
C GLY A 62 0.61 8.50 2.32
N LEU A 63 0.89 9.09 1.16
CA LEU A 63 -0.02 9.18 0.02
C LEU A 63 0.70 8.68 -1.23
N ALA A 64 0.16 7.64 -1.87
CA ALA A 64 0.60 7.17 -3.19
C ALA A 64 -0.52 7.38 -4.21
N THR A 65 -0.17 7.73 -5.45
CA THR A 65 -1.15 8.02 -6.50
C THR A 65 -0.75 7.36 -7.82
N ILE A 66 -1.73 6.83 -8.56
CA ILE A 66 -1.57 6.40 -9.94
C ILE A 66 -2.77 6.86 -10.76
N GLN A 67 -2.51 7.47 -11.91
CA GLN A 67 -3.56 7.94 -12.82
C GLN A 67 -4.05 6.77 -13.68
N GLU A 68 -5.36 6.68 -13.90
CA GLU A 68 -5.92 5.78 -14.90
C GLU A 68 -5.48 6.25 -16.31
N ASN A 69 -4.99 5.30 -17.10
CA ASN A 69 -4.60 5.55 -18.50
C ASN A 69 -5.81 5.59 -19.43
#